data_AF-A0A4S5DC28-F1
#
_entry.id   AF-A0A4S5DC28-F1
#
_cell.length_a   1.000
_cell.length_b   1.000
_cell.length_c   1.000
_cell.angle_alpha   90.00
_cell.angle_beta   90.00
_cell.angle_gamma   90.00
#
_symmetry.space_group_name_H-M   'P 1'
#
loop_
_entity.id
_entity.type
_entity.pdbx_description
1 polymer ?
#
loop_
_entity_poly.entity_id
_entity_poly.type
_entity_poly.pdbx_seq_one_letter_code
_entity_poly.pdbx_strand_id
1 'polypeptide(L)'
;MTRTVDSGVIFFARLALAALFLWGGIMKLLGYSDFIAYLHGMNVPYQQVVAPIVVAIEGLGGLLLIVGYKVRPLALLMAVYTIATAMVGHNFWDATSAAVQHDMVIHFWKNVAIAGGFLLLFVTGAGGASIDALRRPSSSYGVLR
;
A
#
# COMPACT_ATOMS: atom_id res chain seq x y z
N MET A 1 17.81 -8.74 9.36
CA MET A 1 18.09 -9.25 8.00
C MET A 1 19.08 -8.32 7.34
N THR A 2 20.36 -8.68 7.39
CA THR A 2 21.49 -7.87 6.87
C THR A 2 22.22 -8.55 5.71
N ARG A 3 21.78 -9.75 5.28
CA ARG A 3 22.33 -10.38 4.09
C ARG A 3 21.88 -9.59 2.85
N THR A 4 22.78 -9.46 1.88
CA THR A 4 22.53 -8.73 0.63
C THR A 4 21.34 -9.30 -0.13
N VAL A 5 21.20 -10.63 -0.13
CA VAL A 5 20.07 -11.34 -0.76
C VAL A 5 18.74 -10.97 -0.10
N ASP A 6 18.65 -10.99 1.24
CA ASP A 6 17.44 -10.57 1.98
C ASP A 6 17.07 -9.12 1.64
N SER A 7 18.07 -8.25 1.52
CA SER A 7 17.86 -6.82 1.23
C SER A 7 17.35 -6.60 -0.19
N GLY A 8 17.83 -7.37 -1.17
CA GLY A 8 17.34 -7.35 -2.54
C GLY A 8 15.89 -7.84 -2.63
N VAL A 9 15.57 -8.97 -1.99
CA VAL A 9 14.21 -9.53 -1.96
C VAL A 9 13.23 -8.55 -1.31
N ILE A 10 13.58 -7.92 -0.18
CA ILE A 10 12.73 -6.92 0.48
C ILE A 10 12.53 -5.67 -0.40
N PHE A 11 13.53 -5.26 -1.17
CA PHE A 11 13.38 -4.16 -2.12
C PHE A 11 12.38 -4.50 -3.23
N PHE A 12 12.51 -5.67 -3.86
CA PHE A 12 11.57 -6.10 -4.90
C PHE A 12 10.16 -6.31 -4.34
N ALA A 13 10.02 -6.84 -3.13
CA ALA A 13 8.72 -6.96 -2.46
C ALA A 13 8.07 -5.58 -2.26
N ARG A 14 8.84 -4.58 -1.82
CA ARG A 14 8.34 -3.18 -1.69
C ARG A 14 7.96 -2.60 -3.03
N LEU A 15 8.75 -2.83 -4.08
CA LEU A 15 8.45 -2.35 -5.42
C LEU A 15 7.16 -2.97 -5.97
N ALA A 16 6.99 -4.29 -5.84
CA ALA A 16 5.80 -5.00 -6.28
C ALA A 16 4.55 -4.53 -5.52
N LEU A 17 4.64 -4.37 -4.20
CA LEU A 17 3.55 -3.83 -3.40
C LEU A 17 3.24 -2.38 -3.80
N ALA A 18 4.25 -1.53 -3.99
CA ALA A 18 4.06 -0.12 -4.33
C ALA A 18 3.50 0.11 -5.74
N ALA A 19 3.80 -0.76 -6.70
CA ALA A 19 3.44 -0.59 -8.11
C ALA A 19 1.93 -0.39 -8.31
N LEU A 20 1.10 -1.18 -7.63
CA LEU A 20 -0.35 -1.09 -7.73
C LEU A 20 -0.88 0.25 -7.18
N PHE A 21 -0.34 0.71 -6.06
CA PHE A 21 -0.77 1.98 -5.44
C PHE A 21 -0.27 3.19 -6.23
N LEU A 22 0.96 3.15 -6.76
CA LEU A 22 1.46 4.22 -7.63
C LEU A 22 0.62 4.33 -8.91
N TRP A 23 0.34 3.20 -9.54
CA TRP A 23 -0.54 3.17 -10.70
C TRP A 23 -1.92 3.74 -10.36
N GLY A 24 -2.56 3.24 -9.28
CA GLY A 24 -3.86 3.71 -8.83
C GLY A 24 -3.88 5.20 -8.50
N GLY A 25 -2.88 5.70 -7.78
CA GLY A 25 -2.76 7.09 -7.38
C GLY A 25 -2.53 8.02 -8.56
N ILE A 26 -1.66 7.63 -9.51
CA ILE A 26 -1.44 8.41 -10.74
C ILE A 26 -2.72 8.47 -11.58
N MET A 27 -3.40 7.34 -11.78
CA MET A 27 -4.63 7.30 -12.56
C MET A 27 -5.74 8.14 -11.92
N LYS A 28 -5.87 8.10 -10.59
CA LYS A 28 -6.81 8.97 -9.86
C LYS A 28 -6.42 10.44 -9.90
N LEU A 29 -5.13 10.76 -9.95
CA LEU A 29 -4.66 12.14 -10.06
C LEU A 29 -4.92 12.71 -11.47
N LEU A 30 -4.68 11.92 -12.51
CA LEU A 30 -4.94 12.30 -13.90
C LEU A 30 -6.45 12.38 -14.21
N GLY A 31 -7.24 11.46 -13.66
CA GLY A 31 -8.70 11.40 -13.79
C GLY A 31 -9.42 11.86 -12.52
N TYR A 32 -8.98 12.96 -11.90
CA TYR A 32 -9.46 13.37 -10.58
C TYR A 32 -10.96 13.68 -10.54
N SER A 33 -11.50 14.31 -11.59
CA SER A 33 -12.94 14.55 -11.72
C SER A 33 -13.74 13.25 -11.73
N ASP A 34 -13.26 12.26 -12.49
CA ASP A 34 -13.93 10.97 -12.64
C ASP A 34 -13.86 10.17 -11.35
N PHE A 35 -12.74 10.27 -10.62
CA PHE A 35 -12.61 9.67 -9.31
C PHE A 35 -13.57 10.27 -8.27
N ILE A 36 -13.76 11.59 -8.26
CA ILE A 36 -14.77 12.23 -7.41
C ILE A 36 -16.18 11.75 -7.79
N ALA A 37 -16.49 11.67 -9.09
CA ALA A 37 -17.78 11.16 -9.56
C ALA A 37 -18.01 9.70 -9.15
N TYR A 38 -16.97 8.87 -9.21
CA TYR A 38 -16.99 7.49 -8.73
C TYR A 38 -17.28 7.39 -7.22
N LEU A 39 -16.60 8.21 -6.39
CA LEU A 39 -16.89 8.28 -4.95
C LEU A 39 -18.33 8.74 -4.66
N HIS A 40 -18.86 9.63 -5.49
CA HIS A 40 -20.25 10.06 -5.39
C HIS A 40 -21.22 8.91 -5.70
N GLY A 41 -20.94 8.09 -6.72
CA GLY A 41 -21.71 6.90 -7.05
C GLY A 41 -21.72 5.84 -5.93
N MET A 42 -20.65 5.79 -5.13
CA MET A 42 -20.54 4.92 -3.95
C MET A 42 -21.16 5.50 -2.67
N ASN A 43 -21.79 6.68 -2.72
CA ASN A 43 -22.37 7.38 -1.56
C ASN A 43 -21.37 7.65 -0.42
N VAL A 44 -20.09 7.86 -0.75
CA VAL A 44 -19.06 8.21 0.24
C VAL A 44 -19.30 9.65 0.72
N PRO A 45 -19.37 9.92 2.05
CA PRO A 45 -19.53 11.27 2.55
C PRO A 45 -18.24 12.09 2.36
N TYR A 46 -18.38 13.41 2.21
CA TYR A 46 -17.26 14.36 2.10
C TYR A 46 -16.24 14.00 0.98
N GLN A 47 -16.71 13.63 -0.21
CA GLN A 47 -15.85 13.13 -1.31
C GLN A 47 -14.70 14.09 -1.65
N GLN A 48 -14.93 15.41 -1.58
CA GLN A 48 -13.90 16.43 -1.82
C GLN A 48 -12.74 16.39 -0.81
N VAL A 49 -12.95 15.85 0.39
CA VAL A 49 -11.92 15.68 1.41
C VAL A 49 -11.31 14.28 1.35
N VAL A 50 -12.13 13.26 1.07
CA VAL A 50 -11.66 11.87 0.96
C VAL A 50 -10.78 11.66 -0.28
N ALA A 51 -11.18 12.22 -1.43
CA ALA A 51 -10.45 12.07 -2.68
C ALA A 51 -8.96 12.46 -2.59
N PRO A 52 -8.58 13.67 -2.11
CA PRO A 52 -7.17 14.04 -2.02
C PRO A 52 -6.41 13.17 -1.00
N ILE A 53 -7.06 12.71 0.08
CA ILE A 53 -6.43 11.80 1.05
C ILE A 53 -6.12 10.45 0.40
N VAL A 54 -7.07 9.87 -0.34
CA VAL A 54 -6.87 8.61 -1.07
C VAL A 54 -5.73 8.75 -2.07
N VAL A 55 -5.74 9.80 -2.90
CA VAL A 55 -4.67 10.04 -3.88
C VAL A 55 -3.32 10.23 -3.20
N ALA A 56 -3.27 10.94 -2.07
CA ALA A 56 -2.04 11.12 -1.30
C ALA A 56 -1.53 9.80 -0.70
N ILE A 57 -2.41 8.98 -0.11
CA ILE A 57 -2.03 7.67 0.44
C ILE A 57 -1.48 6.76 -0.67
N GLU A 58 -2.16 6.67 -1.80
CA GLU A 58 -1.73 5.80 -2.91
C GLU A 58 -0.44 6.29 -3.57
N GLY A 59 -0.37 7.57 -3.91
CA GLY A 59 0.78 8.16 -4.59
C GLY A 59 2.00 8.31 -3.67
N LEU A 60 1.84 9.06 -2.57
CA LEU A 60 2.95 9.29 -1.64
C LEU A 60 3.31 8.02 -0.88
N GLY A 61 2.33 7.22 -0.46
CA GLY A 61 2.60 5.96 0.24
C GLY A 61 3.36 4.97 -0.64
N GLY A 62 2.98 4.84 -1.91
CA GLY A 62 3.72 4.05 -2.89
C GLY A 62 5.17 4.52 -3.07
N LEU A 63 5.39 5.83 -3.18
CA LEU A 63 6.73 6.41 -3.32
C LEU A 63 7.60 6.16 -2.08
N LEU A 64 7.04 6.38 -0.89
CA LEU A 64 7.75 6.20 0.38
C LEU A 64 8.11 4.72 0.63
N LEU A 65 7.30 3.77 0.15
CA LEU A 65 7.62 2.35 0.19
C LEU A 65 8.86 2.02 -0.65
N ILE A 66 8.93 2.53 -1.88
CA ILE A 66 10.08 2.30 -2.77
C ILE A 66 11.36 2.85 -2.15
N VAL A 67 11.32 4.12 -1.74
CA VAL A 67 12.46 4.81 -1.11
C VAL A 67 12.83 4.16 0.24
N GLY A 68 11.87 3.50 0.88
CA GLY A 68 12.08 2.79 2.14
C GLY A 68 12.20 3.74 3.31
N TYR A 69 11.35 4.77 3.36
CA TYR A 69 11.29 5.73 4.45
C TYR A 69 10.13 5.40 5.40
N LYS A 70 10.45 5.23 6.68
CA LYS A 70 9.50 4.85 7.74
C LYS A 70 8.64 3.65 7.34
N VAL A 71 9.26 2.59 6.80
CA VAL A 71 8.53 1.47 6.17
C VAL A 71 7.58 0.77 7.13
N ARG A 72 7.91 0.65 8.41
CA ARG A 72 7.04 -0.02 9.38
C ARG A 72 5.70 0.70 9.57
N PRO A 73 5.64 1.94 10.08
CA PRO A 73 4.36 2.63 10.24
C PRO A 73 3.64 2.83 8.90
N LEU A 74 4.39 3.03 7.81
CA LEU A 74 3.82 3.11 6.46
C LEU A 74 3.14 1.81 6.04
N ALA A 75 3.78 0.66 6.24
CA ALA A 75 3.20 -0.64 5.90
C ALA A 75 1.92 -0.92 6.70
N LEU A 76 1.87 -0.54 7.98
CA LEU A 76 0.64 -0.67 8.78
C LEU A 76 -0.48 0.23 8.24
N LEU A 77 -0.17 1.50 7.92
CA LEU A 77 -1.12 2.42 7.29
C LEU A 77 -1.65 1.86 5.97
N MET A 78 -0.76 1.37 5.11
CA MET A 78 -1.10 0.81 3.81
C MET A 78 -1.93 -0.48 3.96
N ALA A 79 -1.65 -1.33 4.94
CA ALA A 79 -2.45 -2.52 5.23
C ALA A 79 -3.89 -2.14 5.60
N VAL A 80 -4.06 -1.21 6.55
CA VAL A 80 -5.39 -0.74 6.98
C VAL A 80 -6.13 -0.08 5.81
N TYR A 81 -5.45 0.78 5.07
CA TYR A 81 -6.00 1.42 3.86
C TYR A 81 -6.47 0.37 2.84
N THR A 82 -5.64 -0.64 2.55
CA THR A 82 -5.96 -1.67 1.56
C THR A 82 -7.19 -2.47 1.96
N ILE A 83 -7.32 -2.85 3.24
CA ILE A 83 -8.53 -3.51 3.76
C ILE A 83 -9.74 -2.59 3.66
N ALA A 84 -9.62 -1.32 4.04
CA ALA A 84 -10.73 -0.36 3.92
C ALA A 84 -11.20 -0.22 2.46
N THR A 85 -10.27 -0.14 1.49
CA THR A 85 -10.63 -0.09 0.06
C THR A 85 -11.29 -1.39 -0.43
N ALA A 86 -10.89 -2.55 0.08
CA ALA A 86 -11.56 -3.82 -0.23
C ALA A 86 -13.01 -3.81 0.26
N MET A 87 -13.23 -3.37 1.50
CA MET A 87 -14.55 -3.31 2.12
C MET A 87 -15.49 -2.33 1.41
N VAL A 88 -14.98 -1.17 0.98
CA VAL A 88 -15.80 -0.10 0.38
C VAL A 88 -15.96 -0.30 -1.13
N GLY A 89 -14.89 -0.62 -1.84
CA GLY A 89 -14.88 -0.66 -3.31
C GLY A 89 -15.19 -2.02 -3.92
N HIS A 90 -15.15 -3.10 -3.12
CA HIS A 90 -15.31 -4.48 -3.59
C HIS A 90 -16.20 -5.32 -2.66
N ASN A 91 -17.30 -4.73 -2.20
CA ASN A 91 -18.32 -5.37 -1.36
C ASN A 91 -19.13 -6.43 -2.14
N PHE A 92 -18.51 -7.57 -2.42
CA PHE A 92 -19.10 -8.64 -3.22
C PHE A 92 -20.41 -9.22 -2.66
N TRP A 93 -20.71 -9.02 -1.38
CA TRP A 93 -21.95 -9.45 -0.74
C TRP A 93 -23.17 -8.62 -1.16
N ASP A 94 -22.97 -7.41 -1.70
CA ASP A 94 -24.04 -6.52 -2.17
C ASP A 94 -24.20 -6.55 -3.71
N ALA A 95 -23.48 -7.44 -4.40
CA ALA A 95 -23.49 -7.50 -5.86
C ALA A 95 -24.82 -8.04 -6.41
N THR A 96 -25.35 -7.37 -7.44
CA THR A 96 -26.68 -7.65 -8.03
C THR A 96 -26.68 -8.73 -9.11
N SER A 97 -25.52 -9.15 -9.60
CA SER A 97 -25.38 -10.21 -10.60
C SER A 97 -24.19 -11.12 -10.31
N ALA A 98 -24.28 -12.38 -10.73
CA ALA A 98 -23.22 -13.38 -10.51
C ALA A 98 -21.88 -12.98 -11.17
N ALA A 99 -21.93 -12.33 -12.34
CA ALA A 99 -20.72 -11.85 -13.03
C ALA A 99 -20.02 -10.73 -12.24
N VAL A 100 -20.78 -9.75 -11.76
CA VAL A 100 -20.25 -8.65 -10.93
C VAL A 100 -19.74 -9.20 -9.59
N GLN A 101 -20.46 -10.13 -8.98
CA GLN A 101 -20.04 -10.76 -7.74
C GLN A 101 -18.69 -11.46 -7.89
N HIS A 102 -18.50 -12.24 -8.97
CA HIS A 102 -17.26 -12.96 -9.20
C HIS A 102 -16.06 -12.01 -9.32
N ASP A 103 -16.21 -10.92 -10.07
CA ASP A 103 -15.17 -9.90 -10.22
C ASP A 103 -14.82 -9.22 -8.88
N MET A 104 -15.85 -8.84 -8.11
CA MET A 104 -15.66 -8.20 -6.79
C MET A 104 -14.98 -9.14 -5.78
N VAL A 105 -15.31 -10.44 -5.78
CA VAL A 105 -14.64 -11.43 -4.91
C VAL A 105 -13.14 -11.47 -5.20
N ILE A 106 -12.74 -11.49 -6.47
CA ILE A 106 -11.33 -11.53 -6.86
C ILE A 106 -10.62 -10.26 -6.38
N HIS A 107 -11.21 -9.09 -6.62
CA HIS A 107 -10.61 -7.83 -6.19
C HIS A 107 -10.53 -7.68 -4.66
N PHE A 108 -11.55 -8.13 -3.93
CA PHE A 108 -11.56 -8.15 -2.48
C PHE A 108 -10.41 -9.00 -1.92
N TRP A 109 -10.31 -10.27 -2.34
CA TRP A 109 -9.28 -11.17 -1.82
C TRP A 109 -7.87 -10.80 -2.26
N LYS A 110 -7.71 -10.24 -3.46
CA LYS A 110 -6.44 -9.64 -3.89
C LYS A 110 -5.97 -8.57 -2.89
N ASN A 111 -6.87 -7.66 -2.49
CA ASN A 111 -6.53 -6.61 -1.52
C ASN A 111 -6.22 -7.18 -0.13
N VAL A 112 -6.94 -8.20 0.33
CA VAL A 112 -6.61 -8.91 1.59
C VAL A 112 -5.22 -9.53 1.53
N ALA A 113 -4.86 -10.18 0.42
CA ALA A 113 -3.53 -10.75 0.22
C ALA A 113 -2.43 -9.68 0.21
N ILE A 114 -2.67 -8.54 -0.45
CA ILE A 114 -1.75 -7.39 -0.46
C ILE A 114 -1.56 -6.82 0.96
N ALA A 115 -2.64 -6.69 1.74
CA ALA A 115 -2.56 -6.28 3.13
C ALA A 115 -1.70 -7.25 3.96
N GLY A 116 -1.82 -8.56 3.72
CA GLY A 116 -0.93 -9.57 4.29
C GLY A 116 0.55 -9.33 3.95
N GLY A 117 0.85 -8.97 2.70
CA GLY A 117 2.18 -8.56 2.27
C GLY A 117 2.71 -7.33 3.03
N PHE A 118 1.85 -6.34 3.29
CA PHE A 118 2.22 -5.20 4.13
C PHE A 118 2.45 -5.57 5.59
N LEU A 119 1.66 -6.46 6.17
CA LEU A 119 1.89 -6.94 7.55
C LEU A 119 3.23 -7.69 7.67
N LEU A 120 3.59 -8.50 6.66
CA LEU A 120 4.92 -9.11 6.59
C LEU A 120 6.03 -8.05 6.48
N LEU A 121 5.79 -6.99 5.69
CA LEU A 121 6.72 -5.86 5.57
C LEU A 121 6.85 -5.07 6.87
N PHE A 122 5.78 -4.94 7.66
CA PHE A 122 5.82 -4.34 8.99
C PHE A 122 6.77 -5.11 9.94
N VAL A 123 6.71 -6.45 9.92
CA VAL A 123 7.58 -7.31 10.74
C VAL A 123 9.04 -7.23 10.25
N THR A 124 9.24 -7.45 8.95
CA THR A 124 10.59 -7.51 8.34
C THR A 124 11.30 -6.15 8.28
N GLY A 125 10.56 -5.07 8.08
CA GLY A 125 11.08 -3.71 7.92
C GLY A 125 11.63 -3.43 6.51
N ALA A 126 12.35 -2.32 6.37
CA ALA A 126 12.74 -1.77 5.07
C ALA A 126 13.85 -2.53 4.32
N GLY A 127 14.59 -3.44 4.98
CA GLY A 127 15.79 -4.07 4.43
C GLY A 127 16.97 -3.09 4.26
N GLY A 128 18.14 -3.59 3.86
CA GLY A 128 19.37 -2.80 3.73
C GLY A 128 19.35 -1.75 2.61
N ALA A 129 18.56 -1.96 1.55
CA ALA A 129 18.40 -1.03 0.44
C ALA A 129 17.27 -0.02 0.71
N SER A 130 17.42 0.82 1.75
CA SER A 130 16.40 1.78 2.17
C SER A 130 16.99 3.02 2.86
N ILE A 131 16.26 4.14 2.86
CA ILE A 131 16.64 5.32 3.67
C ILE A 131 16.64 4.98 5.16
N ASP A 132 15.73 4.14 5.63
CA ASP A 132 15.70 3.69 7.02
C ASP A 132 17.00 2.98 7.45
N ALA A 133 17.64 2.24 6.54
CA ALA A 133 18.94 1.62 6.79
C ALA A 133 20.07 2.65 6.91
N LEU A 134 20.07 3.70 6.07
CA LEU A 134 21.04 4.79 6.11
C LEU A 134 20.96 5.63 7.39
N ARG A 135 19.79 5.66 8.04
CA ARG A 135 19.56 6.43 9.28
C ARG A 135 19.99 5.70 10.55
N ARG A 136 20.29 4.39 10.49
CA ARG A 136 20.76 3.67 11.67
C ARG A 136 22.19 4.13 11.98
N PRO A 137 22.46 4.67 13.18
CA PRO A 137 23.83 4.95 13.59
C PRO A 137 24.64 3.67 13.46
N SER A 138 25.80 3.73 12.80
CA SER A 138 26.79 2.67 12.88
C SER A 138 27.15 2.50 14.35
N SER A 139 26.59 1.47 15.01
CA SER A 139 27.04 1.12 16.35
C SER A 139 28.42 0.52 16.22
N SER A 140 29.44 1.36 16.30
CA SER A 140 30.86 0.99 16.27
C SER A 140 31.33 0.32 17.59
N TYR A 141 30.42 -0.26 18.36
CA TYR A 141 30.73 -1.02 19.57
C TYR A 141 30.45 -2.50 19.33
N GLY A 142 31.43 -3.20 18.78
CA GLY A 142 31.33 -4.64 18.52
C GLY A 142 32.62 -5.32 18.05
N VAL A 143 33.78 -4.68 18.23
CA VAL A 143 35.06 -5.37 18.29
C VAL A 143 35.36 -5.52 19.77
N LEU A 144 35.64 -6.75 20.23
CA LEU A 144 35.75 -7.21 21.63
C LEU A 144 34.45 -7.75 22.25
N ARG A 145 33.93 -8.88 21.75
CA ARG A 145 33.60 -10.07 22.57
C ARG A 145 33.64 -11.31 21.69
#